data_AF-A0A453SYN0-F1
#
_entry.id   AF-A0A453SYN0-F1
#
_cell.length_a   1.000
_cell.length_b   1.000
_cell.length_c   1.000
_cell.angle_alpha   90.00
_cell.angle_beta   90.00
_cell.angle_gamma   90.00
#
_symmetry.space_group_name_H-M   'P 1'
#
loop_
_entity.id
_entity.type
_entity.pdbx_description
1 polymer ?
#
loop_
_entity_poly.entity_id
_entity_poly.type
_entity_poly.pdbx_seq_one_letter_code
_entity_poly.pdbx_strand_id
1 'polypeptide(L)'
;MRCSSSKKSLCTSTGQNGRLCRDTRSKLSFVNEGQLLLISEESVSDLNSRLSSSNGNGKQHVLVDAMRFRPNIVISGSTPYREDNWKRLHIGDAYFTSMGGCNRCQMINLHQNAGQVIKSKEPLATLASYRREKVSCLPAC
;
A
#
# COMPACT_ATOMS: atom_id res chain seq x y z
N MET A 1 -5.49 -1.65 5.20
CA MET A 1 -6.00 -1.46 6.57
C MET A 1 -7.50 -1.69 6.61
N ARG A 2 -8.01 -2.19 7.74
CA ARG A 2 -9.44 -2.36 8.04
C ARG A 2 -9.77 -1.56 9.30
N CYS A 3 -10.82 -0.73 9.25
CA CYS A 3 -11.29 0.04 10.40
C CYS A 3 -12.31 -0.78 11.20
N SER A 4 -12.19 -0.77 12.53
CA SER A 4 -13.16 -1.38 13.43
C SER A 4 -13.80 -0.29 14.30
N SER A 5 -15.09 -0.06 14.11
CA SER A 5 -15.88 0.98 14.80
C SER A 5 -16.20 0.67 16.27
N SER A 6 -15.66 -0.40 16.84
CA SER A 6 -15.97 -0.81 18.20
C SER A 6 -14.79 -1.50 18.88
N LYS A 7 -14.59 -1.18 20.17
CA LYS A 7 -13.64 -1.85 21.08
C LYS A 7 -13.91 -3.35 21.27
N LYS A 8 -14.93 -3.91 20.61
CA LYS A 8 -15.29 -5.33 20.65
C LYS A 8 -15.55 -5.87 19.25
N SER A 9 -14.49 -6.19 18.52
CA SER A 9 -14.53 -7.36 17.63
C SER A 9 -13.37 -8.26 18.04
N LEU A 10 -13.57 -8.96 19.15
CA LEU A 10 -12.69 -10.03 19.56
C LEU A 10 -12.77 -11.09 18.46
N CYS A 11 -11.72 -11.24 17.67
CA CYS A 11 -11.48 -12.48 16.94
C CYS A 11 -11.28 -13.55 18.02
N THR A 12 -12.33 -14.28 18.39
CA THR A 12 -12.20 -15.45 19.27
C THR A 12 -11.50 -16.54 18.47
N SER A 13 -10.17 -16.60 18.60
CA SER A 13 -9.38 -17.73 18.12
C SER A 13 -9.54 -18.88 19.11
N THR A 14 -10.51 -19.74 18.85
CA THR A 14 -10.44 -21.11 19.36
C THR A 14 -10.46 -22.01 18.14
N GLY A 15 -9.27 -22.39 17.67
CA GLY A 15 -9.13 -23.24 16.49
C GLY A 15 -7.77 -23.06 15.83
N GLN A 16 -6.89 -24.02 16.06
CA GLN A 16 -5.59 -24.16 15.41
C GLN A 16 -5.77 -24.26 13.89
N ASN A 17 -5.38 -23.21 13.17
CA ASN A 17 -4.74 -23.19 11.85
C ASN A 17 -4.94 -21.82 11.22
N GLY A 18 -3.84 -21.16 10.89
CA GLY A 18 -3.78 -19.78 10.40
C GLY A 18 -4.43 -19.58 9.03
N ARG A 19 -5.76 -19.59 8.98
CA ARG A 19 -6.54 -19.01 7.88
C ARG A 19 -6.90 -17.58 8.26
N LEU A 20 -6.51 -16.62 7.41
CA LEU A 20 -6.99 -15.25 7.51
C LEU A 20 -8.52 -15.29 7.40
N CYS A 21 -9.22 -15.08 8.52
CA CYS A 21 -10.67 -15.01 8.53
C CYS A 21 -11.10 -13.86 7.62
N ARG A 22 -11.54 -14.17 6.40
CA ARG A 22 -12.31 -13.25 5.57
C ARG A 22 -13.66 -13.12 6.26
N ASP A 23 -13.74 -12.19 7.21
CA ASP A 23 -15.00 -11.86 7.87
C ASP A 23 -16.00 -11.41 6.78
N THR A 24 -16.94 -12.28 6.46
CA THR A 24 -17.98 -12.09 5.45
C THR A 24 -18.95 -10.98 5.83
N ARG A 25 -18.85 -10.43 7.05
CA ARG A 25 -19.66 -9.30 7.53
C ARG A 25 -19.08 -7.94 7.17
N SER A 26 -17.81 -7.85 6.74
CA SER A 26 -17.36 -6.61 6.08
C SER A 26 -18.01 -6.51 4.70
N LYS A 27 -19.00 -5.63 4.57
CA LYS A 27 -19.47 -5.15 3.27
C LYS A 27 -18.32 -4.38 2.63
N LEU A 28 -17.49 -5.08 1.85
CA LEU A 28 -16.53 -4.45 0.96
C LEU A 28 -17.30 -3.96 -0.26
N SER A 29 -17.11 -2.70 -0.64
CA SER A 29 -17.64 -2.14 -1.90
C SER A 29 -16.68 -2.50 -3.04
N PHE A 30 -16.46 -1.60 -4.00
CA PHE A 30 -15.58 -1.77 -5.16
C PHE A 30 -14.08 -1.62 -4.85
N VAL A 31 -13.64 -2.05 -3.67
CA VAL A 31 -12.24 -1.94 -3.23
C VAL A 31 -11.41 -3.13 -3.70
N ASN A 32 -10.13 -2.89 -4.03
CA ASN A 32 -9.26 -3.91 -4.62
C ASN A 32 -8.80 -4.98 -3.60
N GLU A 33 -8.00 -4.59 -2.60
CA GLU A 33 -7.43 -5.55 -1.61
C GLU A 33 -7.82 -5.20 -0.17
N GLY A 34 -7.93 -3.92 0.18
CA GLY A 34 -8.27 -3.45 1.52
C GLY A 34 -9.23 -2.26 1.50
N GLN A 35 -9.91 -2.03 2.62
CA GLN A 35 -10.85 -0.92 2.76
C GLN A 35 -10.16 0.44 2.73
N LEU A 36 -8.99 0.52 3.37
CA LEU A 36 -8.19 1.73 3.47
C LEU A 36 -6.75 1.43 3.08
N LEU A 37 -6.16 2.31 2.30
CA LEU A 37 -4.74 2.31 2.00
C LEU A 37 -4.03 3.40 2.83
N LEU A 38 -2.95 3.00 3.49
CA LEU A 38 -2.07 3.89 4.25
C LEU A 38 -0.70 3.92 3.58
N ILE A 39 -0.07 5.09 3.54
CA ILE A 39 1.30 5.28 3.04
C ILE A 39 2.02 6.33 3.88
N SER A 40 3.33 6.16 4.07
CA SER A 40 4.18 7.18 4.71
C SER A 40 4.78 8.15 3.68
N GLU A 41 4.90 9.42 4.06
CA GLU A 41 5.60 10.44 3.28
C GLU A 41 7.07 10.06 3.06
N GLU A 42 7.72 9.48 4.08
CA GLU A 42 9.10 9.03 4.02
C GLU A 42 9.28 7.87 3.04
N SER A 43 8.30 6.96 2.93
CA SER A 43 8.26 5.90 1.92
C SER A 43 8.24 6.44 0.48
N VAL A 44 7.47 7.52 0.26
CA VAL A 44 7.37 8.19 -1.03
C VAL A 44 8.63 9.01 -1.31
N SER A 45 9.19 9.66 -0.30
CA SER A 45 10.45 10.39 -0.40
C SER A 45 11.61 9.46 -0.76
N ASP A 46 11.74 8.29 -0.11
CA ASP A 46 12.77 7.30 -0.45
C ASP A 46 12.63 6.81 -1.89
N LEU A 47 11.39 6.57 -2.35
CA LEU A 47 11.13 6.22 -3.75
C LEU A 47 11.58 7.33 -4.71
N ASN A 48 11.25 8.59 -4.41
CA ASN A 48 11.67 9.74 -5.23
C ASN A 48 13.19 9.91 -5.28
N SER A 49 13.88 9.66 -4.17
CA SER A 49 15.34 9.64 -4.12
C SER A 49 15.91 8.56 -5.05
N ARG A 50 15.36 7.34 -5.03
CA ARG A 50 15.79 6.25 -5.93
C ARG A 50 15.50 6.55 -7.40
N LEU A 51 14.34 7.12 -7.69
CA LEU A 51 13.97 7.57 -9.05
C LEU A 51 14.95 8.63 -9.55
N SER A 52 15.39 9.53 -8.67
CA SER A 52 16.37 10.57 -9.01
C SER A 52 17.75 9.97 -9.30
N SER A 53 18.21 9.00 -8.50
CA SER A 53 19.52 8.34 -8.68
C SER A 53 19.60 7.39 -9.88
N SER A 54 18.47 6.84 -10.34
CA SER A 54 18.41 5.92 -11.49
C SER A 54 18.53 6.64 -12.85
N ASN A 55 18.54 7.97 -12.88
CA ASN A 55 18.47 8.80 -14.10
C ASN A 55 19.77 8.91 -14.92
N GLY A 56 20.70 7.96 -14.83
CA GLY A 56 21.94 7.94 -15.62
C GLY A 56 21.76 7.81 -17.15
N ASN A 57 20.54 7.85 -17.68
CA ASN A 57 20.23 7.59 -19.11
C ASN A 57 19.27 8.61 -19.74
N GLY A 58 19.31 9.89 -19.35
CA GLY A 58 18.51 10.95 -20.01
C GLY A 58 16.98 10.77 -19.90
N LYS A 59 16.51 9.93 -18.97
CA LYS A 59 15.08 9.73 -18.72
C LYS A 59 14.52 10.93 -17.97
N GLN A 60 13.31 11.33 -18.36
CA GLN A 60 12.55 12.41 -17.74
C GLN A 60 12.48 12.21 -16.22
N HIS A 61 12.82 13.24 -15.45
CA HIS A 61 12.69 13.23 -14.00
C HIS A 61 11.21 13.05 -13.62
N VAL A 62 10.89 11.93 -12.98
CA VAL A 62 9.53 11.63 -12.52
C VAL A 62 9.48 11.83 -11.02
N LEU A 63 8.89 12.95 -10.59
CA LEU A 63 8.47 13.15 -9.21
C LEU A 63 7.13 12.44 -8.98
N VAL A 64 7.09 11.60 -7.97
CA VAL A 64 5.92 10.83 -7.56
C VAL A 64 5.32 11.45 -6.32
N ASP A 65 4.07 11.87 -6.44
CA ASP A 65 3.24 12.29 -5.30
C ASP A 65 2.58 11.07 -4.63
N ALA A 66 2.33 11.15 -3.32
CA ALA A 66 1.65 10.10 -2.57
C ALA A 66 0.28 9.74 -3.17
N MET A 67 -0.44 10.71 -3.73
CA MET A 67 -1.75 10.53 -4.36
C MET A 67 -1.73 9.60 -5.57
N ARG A 68 -0.57 9.39 -6.22
CA ARG A 68 -0.43 8.36 -7.29
C ARG A 68 -0.74 6.96 -6.78
N PHE A 69 -0.51 6.69 -5.49
CA PHE A 69 -0.82 5.41 -4.85
C PHE A 69 -2.28 5.30 -4.43
N ARG A 70 -3.06 6.38 -4.57
CA ARG A 70 -4.46 6.51 -4.12
C ARG A 70 -4.66 6.14 -2.64
N PRO A 71 -3.84 6.67 -1.72
CA PRO A 71 -4.01 6.40 -0.29
C PRO A 71 -5.29 7.04 0.22
N ASN A 72 -5.81 6.49 1.31
CA ASN A 72 -6.83 7.15 2.13
C ASN A 72 -6.20 7.90 3.30
N ILE A 73 -5.06 7.40 3.80
CA ILE A 73 -4.33 7.95 4.93
C ILE A 73 -2.87 8.14 4.52
N VAL A 74 -2.38 9.37 4.67
CA VAL A 74 -0.96 9.71 4.54
C VAL A 74 -0.46 10.07 5.93
N ILE A 75 0.71 9.55 6.31
CA ILE A 75 1.33 9.76 7.62
C ILE A 75 2.78 10.23 7.47
N SER A 76 3.31 10.83 8.52
CA SER A 76 4.71 11.23 8.62
C SER A 76 5.26 10.95 10.03
N GLY A 77 6.56 11.18 10.21
CA GLY A 77 7.29 10.94 11.47
C GLY A 77 7.79 9.50 11.63
N SER A 78 7.93 8.75 10.53
CA SER A 78 8.37 7.35 10.56
C SER A 78 9.59 7.11 9.68
N THR A 79 10.31 6.00 9.90
CA THR A 79 11.30 5.55 8.91
C THR A 79 10.57 5.04 7.65
N PRO A 80 11.18 5.20 6.45
CA PRO A 80 10.59 4.68 5.22
C PRO A 80 10.16 3.22 5.36
N TYR A 81 8.96 2.91 4.89
CA TYR A 81 8.39 1.57 4.79
C TYR A 81 8.08 0.87 6.12
N ARG A 82 8.18 1.59 7.24
CA ARG A 82 7.85 1.02 8.55
C ARG A 82 6.38 0.63 8.67
N GLU A 83 5.51 1.28 7.90
CA GLU A 83 4.08 0.97 7.82
C GLU A 83 3.79 -0.48 7.40
N ASP A 84 4.71 -1.11 6.65
CA ASP A 84 4.57 -2.51 6.19
C ASP A 84 4.53 -3.50 7.37
N ASN A 85 5.21 -3.15 8.48
CA ASN A 85 5.32 -4.00 9.66
C ASN A 85 4.23 -3.76 10.71
N TRP A 86 3.34 -2.78 10.48
CA TRP A 86 2.30 -2.45 11.45
C TRP A 86 1.21 -3.52 11.44
N LYS A 87 0.93 -4.11 12.60
CA LYS A 87 -0.19 -5.05 12.76
C LYS A 87 -1.50 -4.34 13.14
N ARG A 88 -1.39 -3.30 13.96
CA ARG A 88 -2.49 -2.49 14.47
C ARG A 88 -2.08 -1.02 14.50
N LEU A 89 -3.02 -0.13 14.25
CA LEU A 89 -2.85 1.32 14.28
C LEU A 89 -4.06 1.95 14.98
N HIS A 90 -3.83 3.04 15.71
CA HIS A 90 -4.87 3.78 16.40
C HIS A 90 -4.75 5.26 16.02
N ILE A 91 -5.85 5.86 15.57
CA ILE A 91 -5.91 7.28 15.19
C ILE A 91 -7.14 7.88 15.88
N GLY A 92 -6.92 8.81 16.81
CA GLY A 92 -8.01 9.32 17.66
C GLY A 92 -8.63 8.18 18.47
N ASP A 93 -9.93 7.92 18.29
CA ASP A 93 -10.65 6.78 18.90
C ASP A 93 -10.85 5.59 17.93
N ALA A 94 -10.32 5.69 16.70
CA ALA A 94 -10.50 4.69 15.67
C ALA A 94 -9.36 3.65 15.68
N TYR A 95 -9.73 2.37 15.62
CA TYR A 95 -8.81 1.25 15.59
C TYR A 95 -8.73 0.65 14.18
N PHE A 96 -7.50 0.42 13.72
CA PHE A 96 -7.22 -0.16 12.43
C PHE A 96 -6.36 -1.41 12.57
N THR A 97 -6.67 -2.42 11.76
CA THR A 97 -5.88 -3.64 11.65
C THR A 97 -5.27 -3.71 10.26
N SER A 98 -3.99 -4.06 10.18
CA SER A 98 -3.33 -4.28 8.89
C SER A 98 -3.77 -5.58 8.26
N MET A 99 -3.94 -5.55 6.94
CA MET A 99 -4.29 -6.71 6.13
C MET A 99 -3.08 -7.26 5.37
N GLY A 100 -1.88 -6.71 5.61
CA GLY A 100 -0.67 -7.00 4.84
C GLY A 100 -0.35 -5.91 3.81
N GLY A 101 0.73 -6.15 3.06
CA GLY A 101 1.20 -5.26 2.00
C GLY A 101 0.22 -5.17 0.84
N CYS A 102 0.19 -4.02 0.17
CA CYS A 102 -0.64 -3.80 -1.02
C CYS A 102 0.19 -4.02 -2.28
N ASN A 103 -0.22 -4.98 -3.11
CA ASN A 103 0.44 -5.23 -4.39
C ASN A 103 0.14 -4.10 -5.35
N ARG A 104 1.20 -3.55 -5.95
CA ARG A 104 1.06 -2.41 -6.86
C ARG A 104 0.87 -2.88 -8.29
N CYS A 105 -0.23 -2.44 -8.90
CA CYS A 105 -0.53 -2.66 -10.32
C CYS A 105 -0.02 -1.49 -11.17
N GLN A 106 -0.12 -1.65 -12.49
CA GLN A 106 0.34 -0.65 -13.48
C GLN A 106 -0.33 0.72 -13.36
N MET A 107 -1.41 0.84 -12.56
CA MET A 107 -2.13 2.10 -12.39
C MET A 107 -1.27 3.25 -11.88
N ILE A 108 -0.28 2.97 -11.03
CA ILE A 108 0.61 4.00 -10.46
C ILE A 108 1.54 4.64 -11.52
N ASN A 109 1.66 4.01 -12.69
CA ASN A 109 2.49 4.49 -13.78
C ASN A 109 1.79 5.48 -14.71
N LEU A 110 0.47 5.60 -14.57
CA LEU A 110 -0.31 6.57 -15.33
C LEU A 110 -0.20 7.93 -14.66
N HIS A 111 0.11 8.96 -15.44
CA HIS A 111 0.00 10.34 -14.99
C HIS A 111 -0.64 11.20 -16.06
N GLN A 112 -1.33 12.23 -15.60
CA GLN A 112 -2.00 13.17 -16.48
C GLN A 112 -1.12 14.40 -16.64
N ASN A 113 -0.88 14.80 -17.88
CA ASN A 113 -0.27 16.09 -18.19
C ASN A 113 -1.09 16.73 -19.31
N ALA A 114 -1.52 17.98 -19.12
CA ALA A 114 -2.34 18.73 -20.08
C ALA A 114 -3.58 17.96 -20.62
N GLY A 115 -4.26 17.18 -19.77
CA GLY A 115 -5.44 16.40 -20.15
C GLY A 115 -5.14 15.09 -20.90
N GLN A 116 -3.88 14.77 -21.18
CA GLN A 116 -3.47 13.50 -21.77
C GLN A 116 -2.94 12.54 -20.72
N VAL A 117 -3.31 11.26 -20.84
CA VAL A 117 -2.79 10.19 -20.00
C VAL A 117 -1.48 9.68 -20.58
N ILE A 118 -0.37 9.97 -19.89
CA ILE A 118 0.95 9.48 -20.24
C ILE A 118 1.20 8.15 -19.54
N LYS A 119 1.49 7.12 -20.34
CA LYS A 119 1.86 5.78 -19.86
C LYS A 119 3.38 5.69 -19.73
N SER A 120 3.86 5.32 -18.54
CA SER A 120 5.29 5.07 -18.31
C SER A 120 5.52 3.71 -17.64
N LYS A 121 6.79 3.29 -17.50
CA LYS A 121 7.13 2.08 -16.71
C LYS A 121 7.37 2.42 -15.23
N GLU A 122 7.59 3.69 -14.93
CA GLU A 122 7.83 4.21 -13.58
C GLU A 122 6.54 4.70 -12.92
N PRO A 123 6.40 4.60 -11.59
CA PRO A 123 7.41 4.16 -10.62
C PRO A 123 7.40 2.66 -10.33
N LEU A 124 6.53 1.87 -10.97
CA LEU A 124 6.41 0.44 -10.67
C LEU A 124 7.70 -0.34 -10.95
N ALA A 125 8.44 0.01 -12.01
CA ALA A 125 9.72 -0.63 -12.33
C ALA A 125 10.76 -0.41 -11.22
N THR A 126 10.93 0.83 -10.74
CA THR A 126 11.79 1.14 -9.60
C THR A 126 11.32 0.41 -8.34
N LEU A 127 10.03 0.45 -7.99
CA LEU A 127 9.51 -0.31 -6.84
C LEU A 127 9.83 -1.81 -6.94
N ALA A 128 9.67 -2.41 -8.12
CA ALA A 128 9.94 -3.82 -8.33
C ALA A 128 11.43 -4.19 -8.20
N SER A 129 12.36 -3.24 -8.31
CA SER A 129 13.80 -3.53 -8.20
C SER A 129 14.27 -3.74 -6.76
N TYR A 130 13.54 -3.22 -5.76
CA TYR A 130 13.94 -3.31 -4.35
C TYR A 130 12.84 -3.74 -3.38
N ARG A 131 11.57 -3.77 -3.81
CA ARG A 131 10.41 -4.17 -2.97
C ARG A 131 9.67 -5.39 -3.50
N ARG A 132 10.16 -6.06 -4.54
CA ARG A 132 9.53 -7.28 -5.04
C ARG A 132 9.83 -8.42 -4.07
N GLU A 133 8.88 -8.72 -3.20
CA GLU A 133 8.87 -9.96 -2.44
C GLU A 133 8.54 -11.12 -3.38
N LYS A 134 9.22 -12.27 -3.21
CA LYS A 134 8.81 -13.51 -3.87
C LYS A 134 7.45 -13.89 -3.31
N VAL A 135 6.40 -13.66 -4.08
CA VAL A 135 5.10 -14.28 -3.81
C VAL A 135 5.31 -15.78 -4.02
N SER A 136 5.57 -16.52 -2.95
CA SER A 136 5.30 -17.96 -2.97
C SER A 136 3.80 -18.08 -3.15
N CYS A 137 3.36 -18.42 -4.36
CA CYS A 137 1.99 -18.83 -4.60
C CYS A 137 1.69 -19.97 -3.62
N LEU A 138 1.08 -19.65 -2.47
CA LEU A 138 0.36 -20.66 -1.73
C LEU A 138 -0.76 -21.10 -2.67
N PRO A 139 -0.88 -22.41 -2.96
CA PRO A 139 -1.89 -22.89 -3.87
C PRO A 139 -3.26 -22.41 -3.37
N ALA A 140 -4.05 -21.89 -4.30
CA ALA A 140 -5.41 -21.43 -4.05
C ALA A 140 -6.16 -22.47 -3.20
N CYS A 141 -6.76 -22.01 -2.10
CA CYS A 141 -7.85 -22.73 -1.43
C CYS A 141 -9.12 -22.63 -2.27
#